data_AF-A0A6N6QFT8-F1
#
_entry.id   AF-A0A6N6QFT8-F1
#
_cell.length_a   1.000
_cell.length_b   1.000
_cell.length_c   1.000
_cell.angle_alpha   90.00
_cell.angle_beta   90.00
_cell.angle_gamma   90.00
#
_symmetry.space_group_name_H-M   'P 1'
#
loop_
_entity.id
_entity.type
_entity.pdbx_description
1 polymer ?
#
loop_
_entity_poly.entity_id
_entity_poly.type
_entity_poly.pdbx_seq_one_letter_code
_entity_poly.pdbx_strand_id
1 'polypeptide(L)'
;MGRRPAGSRVPVVVNPARGLPAPEARAPRVDAQPAIGCRFPSPGCPRRIHRGFSVSKMTADDRPVTLRSSPLPRMPSMFGEICVLHHAKSGPETAGAEGAWLDAAAAEGDPGWFLETCQRRVMVFPGGHPWSRRTPPEGLDLHQGTDAYRFLLLLATGLESRVAGETNILGQMKSAWSHHARGTRWLQWLFADAKEIRSRFLSQIGGASYGRLVQQLLRRQGVGPGATVLLVGAGALAAEVAPWLRGWNLKLSNRTPGRAQDIAGKLRLHPGKPVEVVPGDAAEAAWKSADAIVPCIPFDDGQDGERCRWLRDGRPGKPATTVIHLAGARRAAGAWTELAGFLCLDDLFELHESLDGIRVHRLARARRACDERADHRDLGAALSLAHGWEDLSAFSRADARELAPA
;
A
#
# COMPACT_ATOMS: atom_id res chain seq x y z
N MET A 1 -49.96 33.97 -25.25
CA MET A 1 -49.34 32.76 -24.67
C MET A 1 -47.85 32.79 -24.98
N GLY A 2 -46.98 32.57 -23.98
CA GLY A 2 -45.52 32.52 -24.16
C GLY A 2 -44.76 33.40 -23.18
N ARG A 3 -44.72 33.00 -21.90
CA ARG A 3 -43.94 33.65 -20.84
C ARG A 3 -42.44 33.40 -21.07
N ARG A 4 -41.63 34.46 -21.10
CA ARG A 4 -40.16 34.40 -20.94
C ARG A 4 -39.83 34.29 -19.44
N PRO A 5 -38.90 33.42 -19.00
CA PRO A 5 -38.34 33.51 -17.66
C PRO A 5 -37.09 34.40 -17.65
N ALA A 6 -36.97 35.12 -16.54
CA ALA A 6 -36.01 36.15 -16.24
C ALA A 6 -34.59 35.62 -16.02
N GLY A 7 -33.59 36.40 -16.45
CA GLY A 7 -32.18 36.18 -16.15
C GLY A 7 -31.86 36.52 -14.69
N SER A 8 -31.18 35.60 -14.01
CA SER A 8 -30.54 35.84 -12.73
C SER A 8 -29.10 36.28 -12.94
N ARG A 9 -28.81 37.50 -12.46
CA ARG A 9 -27.48 38.12 -12.38
C ARG A 9 -26.66 37.41 -11.30
N VAL A 10 -25.46 36.92 -11.65
CA VAL A 10 -24.41 36.56 -10.68
C VAL A 10 -23.41 37.73 -10.64
N PRO A 11 -23.07 38.27 -9.46
CA PRO A 11 -22.17 39.41 -9.37
C PRO A 11 -20.70 39.00 -9.58
N VAL A 12 -20.04 39.75 -10.44
CA VAL A 12 -18.58 39.83 -10.61
C VAL A 12 -18.00 40.49 -9.36
N VAL A 13 -17.13 39.79 -8.63
CA VAL A 13 -16.28 40.41 -7.60
C VAL A 13 -14.93 40.72 -8.21
N VAL A 14 -14.70 42.03 -8.35
CA VAL A 14 -13.45 42.63 -8.82
C VAL A 14 -12.48 42.73 -7.64
N ASN A 15 -11.24 42.36 -7.92
CA ASN A 15 -10.07 42.47 -7.06
C ASN A 15 -9.57 43.92 -6.93
N PRO A 16 -9.17 44.40 -5.74
CA PRO A 16 -8.22 45.50 -5.63
C PRO A 16 -6.89 45.05 -5.02
N ALA A 17 -5.82 45.36 -5.76
CA ALA A 17 -4.42 45.07 -5.46
C ALA A 17 -3.74 46.10 -4.54
N ARG A 18 -2.50 45.72 -4.12
CA ARG A 18 -1.35 46.49 -3.56
C ARG A 18 -1.17 46.34 -2.03
N GLY A 19 -0.02 45.99 -1.47
CA GLY A 19 1.30 45.61 -1.99
C GLY A 19 2.37 45.49 -0.88
N LEU A 20 3.25 44.48 -1.00
CA LEU A 20 4.65 44.33 -0.50
C LEU A 20 4.98 44.45 1.02
N PRO A 21 6.13 43.93 1.54
CA PRO A 21 7.19 43.09 0.94
C PRO A 21 7.51 41.78 1.72
N ALA A 22 8.43 40.97 1.16
CA ALA A 22 8.89 39.67 1.64
C ALA A 22 9.80 39.74 2.89
N PRO A 23 9.86 38.67 3.73
CA PRO A 23 10.94 38.49 4.69
C PRO A 23 12.02 37.52 4.18
N GLU A 24 13.25 37.93 4.43
CA GLU A 24 14.53 37.36 4.02
C GLU A 24 14.80 35.96 4.59
N ALA A 25 15.48 35.15 3.78
CA ALA A 25 16.11 33.91 4.20
C ALA A 25 17.35 34.19 5.05
N ARG A 26 17.41 33.60 6.26
CA ARG A 26 18.66 33.42 7.01
C ARG A 26 18.87 31.94 7.30
N ALA A 27 19.93 31.40 6.70
CA ALA A 27 20.50 30.10 7.03
C ALA A 27 21.23 30.15 8.38
N PRO A 28 21.15 29.12 9.24
CA PRO A 28 22.13 28.90 10.28
C PRO A 28 23.29 28.01 9.80
N ARG A 29 24.47 28.40 10.26
CA ARG A 29 25.80 27.94 9.89
C ARG A 29 26.07 26.48 10.26
N VAL A 30 26.88 25.85 9.40
CA VAL A 30 27.62 24.62 9.63
C VAL A 30 28.81 24.96 10.53
N ASP A 31 28.96 24.28 11.67
CA ASP A 31 30.24 24.21 12.38
C ASP A 31 30.48 22.81 12.97
N ALA A 32 31.51 22.18 12.40
CA ALA A 32 32.52 21.29 12.94
C ALA A 32 32.16 20.14 13.92
N GLN A 33 32.46 18.92 13.44
CA GLN A 33 32.79 17.74 14.26
C GLN A 33 33.97 18.00 15.21
N PRO A 34 34.13 17.17 16.26
CA PRO A 34 35.44 16.56 16.43
C PRO A 34 35.42 15.04 16.66
N ALA A 35 36.20 14.39 15.81
CA ALA A 35 37.22 13.37 16.06
C ALA A 35 37.06 12.34 17.20
N ILE A 36 37.12 11.09 16.76
CA ILE A 36 37.49 9.87 17.48
C ILE A 36 38.90 9.99 18.07
N GLY A 37 39.08 9.62 19.34
CA GLY A 37 40.39 9.52 19.98
C GLY A 37 40.39 8.55 21.17
N CYS A 38 41.01 7.39 20.99
CA CYS A 38 41.27 6.38 22.02
C CYS A 38 42.27 6.88 23.08
N ARG A 39 42.02 6.68 24.38
CA ARG A 39 43.06 6.59 25.44
C ARG A 39 42.63 5.68 26.61
N PHE A 40 43.41 4.62 26.84
CA PHE A 40 43.54 3.84 28.09
C PHE A 40 44.67 4.48 28.99
N PRO A 41 45.01 4.01 30.21
CA PRO A 41 44.42 4.34 31.52
C PRO A 41 45.46 4.83 32.59
N SER A 42 45.02 4.99 33.86
CA SER A 42 45.77 4.95 35.16
C SER A 42 46.09 6.29 35.85
N PRO A 43 46.50 6.31 37.15
CA PRO A 43 45.87 5.74 38.36
C PRO A 43 45.82 6.76 39.54
N GLY A 44 44.82 6.70 40.43
CA GLY A 44 44.78 7.56 41.62
C GLY A 44 43.57 7.37 42.53
N CYS A 45 43.72 6.54 43.57
CA CYS A 45 42.80 6.33 44.71
C CYS A 45 42.60 7.64 45.55
N PRO A 46 41.65 7.77 46.52
CA PRO A 46 41.05 6.69 47.32
C PRO A 46 39.53 6.76 47.69
N ARG A 47 38.97 5.54 47.81
CA ARG A 47 38.03 5.02 48.83
C ARG A 47 36.91 5.90 49.40
N ARG A 48 35.66 5.48 49.15
CA ARG A 48 34.70 5.15 50.22
C ARG A 48 33.82 3.98 49.80
N ILE A 49 34.00 2.86 50.51
CA ILE A 49 33.28 1.60 50.38
C ILE A 49 32.18 1.62 51.44
N HIS A 50 30.91 1.53 51.05
CA HIS A 50 29.89 0.96 51.92
C HIS A 50 29.66 -0.50 51.52
N ARG A 51 29.95 -1.35 52.50
CA ARG A 51 29.89 -2.81 52.52
C ARG A 51 28.46 -3.30 52.34
N GLY A 52 28.30 -4.42 51.65
CA GLY A 52 27.02 -5.10 51.61
C GLY A 52 26.96 -6.42 50.83
N PHE A 53 28.05 -7.17 50.64
CA PHE A 53 27.94 -8.59 50.25
C PHE A 53 29.04 -9.41 50.93
N SER A 54 28.62 -10.29 51.83
CA SER A 54 29.43 -11.32 52.45
C SER A 54 29.56 -12.48 51.44
N VAL A 55 30.77 -12.77 50.99
CA VAL A 55 31.07 -13.98 50.24
C VAL A 55 31.23 -15.11 51.26
N SER A 56 30.18 -15.92 51.44
CA SER A 56 30.31 -17.20 52.13
C SER A 56 31.02 -18.19 51.21
N LYS A 57 32.04 -18.85 51.78
CA LYS A 57 32.81 -19.94 51.19
C LYS A 57 31.90 -21.01 50.58
N MET A 58 32.19 -21.41 49.34
CA MET A 58 31.70 -22.66 48.74
C MET A 58 32.06 -23.82 49.66
N THR A 59 31.05 -24.52 50.15
CA THR A 59 31.17 -25.87 50.67
C THR A 59 30.46 -26.79 49.69
N ALA A 60 31.09 -27.91 49.37
CA ALA A 60 30.61 -28.91 48.44
C ALA A 60 29.44 -29.68 49.07
N ASP A 61 28.21 -29.29 48.76
CA ASP A 61 27.03 -30.15 48.91
C ASP A 61 25.96 -29.67 47.89
N ASP A 62 26.12 -30.09 46.64
CA ASP A 62 25.15 -29.85 45.57
C ASP A 62 23.92 -30.74 45.77
N ARG A 63 22.85 -30.18 46.35
CA ARG A 63 21.49 -30.69 46.15
C ARG A 63 20.76 -29.76 45.18
N PRO A 64 20.13 -30.27 44.12
CA PRO A 64 19.42 -29.42 43.16
C PRO A 64 18.24 -28.73 43.85
N VAL A 65 18.32 -27.41 43.93
CA VAL A 65 17.18 -26.55 44.30
C VAL A 65 16.17 -26.63 43.16
N THR A 66 15.09 -27.39 43.36
CA THR A 66 13.92 -27.34 42.47
C THR A 66 13.29 -25.95 42.57
N LEU A 67 13.61 -25.07 41.61
CA LEU A 67 12.89 -23.83 41.37
C LEU A 67 11.45 -24.19 40.99
N ARG A 68 10.52 -24.09 41.94
CA ARG A 68 9.10 -24.05 41.61
C ARG A 68 8.88 -22.80 40.76
N SER A 69 8.54 -23.01 39.49
CA SER A 69 8.12 -21.95 38.58
C SER A 69 6.79 -21.37 39.06
N SER A 70 6.83 -20.39 39.94
CA SER A 70 5.67 -19.52 40.16
C SER A 70 5.40 -18.80 38.83
N PRO A 71 4.16 -18.82 38.31
CA PRO A 71 3.83 -18.08 37.10
C PRO A 71 4.16 -16.60 37.33
N LEU A 72 4.98 -16.03 36.45
CA LEU A 72 5.24 -14.60 36.43
C LEU A 72 3.89 -13.86 36.46
N PRO A 73 3.75 -12.80 37.28
CA PRO A 73 2.52 -11.99 37.24
C PRO A 73 2.30 -11.52 35.80
N ARG A 74 1.14 -11.85 35.22
CA ARG A 74 0.76 -11.36 33.89
C ARG A 74 0.81 -9.84 33.95
N MET A 75 1.72 -9.23 33.19
CA MET A 75 1.67 -7.79 33.01
C MET A 75 0.28 -7.43 32.48
N PRO A 76 -0.38 -6.39 33.03
CA PRO A 76 -1.68 -5.98 32.54
C PRO A 76 -1.53 -5.57 31.07
N SER A 77 -2.26 -6.24 30.19
CA SER A 77 -2.33 -5.92 28.76
C SER A 77 -2.65 -4.43 28.59
N MET A 78 -1.90 -3.75 27.73
CA MET A 78 -2.15 -2.33 27.42
C MET A 78 -3.54 -2.12 26.79
N PHE A 79 -4.09 -3.18 26.20
CA PHE A 79 -5.40 -3.20 25.58
C PHE A 79 -6.45 -3.97 26.37
N GLY A 80 -6.17 -4.41 27.60
CA GLY A 80 -7.03 -5.35 28.36
C GLY A 80 -8.48 -4.89 28.55
N GLU A 81 -8.79 -3.63 28.26
CA GLU A 81 -10.14 -3.06 28.33
C GLU A 81 -10.78 -2.88 26.94
N ILE A 82 -10.07 -3.00 25.81
CA ILE A 82 -10.70 -2.82 24.49
C ILE A 82 -11.56 -4.03 24.14
N CYS A 83 -12.82 -3.79 23.78
CA CYS A 83 -13.76 -4.77 23.27
C CYS A 83 -14.30 -4.31 21.91
N VAL A 84 -14.31 -5.20 20.92
CA VAL A 84 -14.83 -4.92 19.58
C VAL A 84 -15.84 -5.98 19.19
N LEU A 85 -16.99 -5.54 18.71
CA LEU A 85 -17.99 -6.38 18.10
C LEU A 85 -17.99 -6.15 16.61
N HIS A 86 -18.11 -7.23 15.86
CA HIS A 86 -18.14 -7.22 14.42
C HIS A 86 -19.27 -8.10 13.90
N HIS A 87 -19.98 -7.57 12.90
CA HIS A 87 -20.97 -8.31 12.15
C HIS A 87 -20.78 -8.04 10.65
N ALA A 88 -20.58 -9.11 9.87
CA ALA A 88 -20.44 -9.06 8.42
C ALA A 88 -21.82 -9.16 7.74
N LYS A 89 -22.11 -8.24 6.81
CA LYS A 89 -23.38 -8.21 6.05
C LYS A 89 -23.34 -9.29 4.95
N SER A 90 -23.97 -10.43 5.18
CA SER A 90 -24.03 -11.56 4.24
C SER A 90 -25.39 -11.67 3.55
N GLY A 91 -25.60 -10.85 2.51
CA GLY A 91 -26.76 -10.96 1.59
C GLY A 91 -28.07 -10.32 2.09
N PRO A 92 -29.13 -10.29 1.26
CA PRO A 92 -30.41 -9.62 1.58
C PRO A 92 -31.29 -10.36 2.60
N GLU A 93 -30.92 -11.58 3.04
CA GLU A 93 -31.76 -12.44 3.89
C GLU A 93 -31.54 -12.26 5.40
N THR A 94 -30.54 -11.51 5.83
CA THR A 94 -30.23 -11.27 7.26
C THR A 94 -30.85 -9.98 7.81
N ALA A 95 -31.67 -9.28 7.02
CA ALA A 95 -32.36 -8.05 7.39
C ALA A 95 -33.50 -8.29 8.40
N GLY A 96 -33.15 -8.56 9.67
CA GLY A 96 -34.13 -8.70 10.75
C GLY A 96 -33.51 -8.97 12.13
N ALA A 97 -32.52 -9.86 12.21
CA ALA A 97 -31.78 -10.14 13.45
C ALA A 97 -30.65 -9.12 13.73
N GLU A 98 -30.23 -8.39 12.69
CA GLU A 98 -29.04 -7.52 12.67
C GLU A 98 -29.19 -6.16 13.38
N GLY A 99 -30.42 -5.72 13.69
CA GLY A 99 -30.69 -4.46 14.40
C GLY A 99 -30.89 -4.67 15.90
N ALA A 100 -31.48 -5.80 16.29
CA ALA A 100 -31.86 -6.09 17.67
C ALA A 100 -30.66 -6.11 18.64
N TRP A 101 -29.49 -6.56 18.18
CA TRP A 101 -28.28 -6.56 19.02
C TRP A 101 -27.66 -5.16 19.16
N LEU A 102 -27.80 -4.28 18.16
CA LEU A 102 -27.34 -2.88 18.23
C LEU A 102 -28.15 -2.10 19.25
N ASP A 103 -29.47 -2.30 19.22
CA ASP A 103 -30.39 -1.73 20.21
C ASP A 103 -30.10 -2.29 21.61
N ALA A 104 -29.78 -3.59 21.73
CA ALA A 104 -29.38 -4.20 22.99
C ALA A 104 -28.02 -3.69 23.51
N ALA A 105 -27.03 -3.52 22.63
CA ALA A 105 -25.72 -2.96 22.97
C ALA A 105 -25.84 -1.51 23.47
N ALA A 106 -26.66 -0.71 22.79
CA ALA A 106 -26.92 0.68 23.14
C ALA A 106 -27.78 0.82 24.41
N ALA A 107 -28.61 -0.18 24.73
CA ALA A 107 -29.47 -0.18 25.91
C ALA A 107 -28.73 -0.59 27.21
N GLU A 108 -27.62 -1.34 27.13
CA GLU A 108 -26.88 -1.85 28.29
C GLU A 108 -25.77 -0.92 28.81
N GLY A 109 -25.44 0.20 28.16
CA GLY A 109 -24.37 1.11 28.61
C GLY A 109 -23.88 2.14 27.59
N ASP A 110 -22.65 2.63 27.74
CA ASP A 110 -21.98 3.58 26.83
C ASP A 110 -22.13 3.10 25.38
N PRO A 111 -22.69 3.90 24.45
CA PRO A 111 -23.05 3.45 23.11
C PRO A 111 -21.89 2.94 22.24
N GLY A 112 -20.65 3.01 22.75
CA GLY A 112 -19.46 2.60 22.03
C GLY A 112 -19.23 3.44 20.78
N TRP A 113 -18.15 3.16 20.06
CA TRP A 113 -17.85 3.84 18.80
C TRP A 113 -18.34 3.00 17.64
N PHE A 114 -19.34 3.51 16.95
CA PHE A 114 -19.98 2.80 15.85
C PHE A 114 -19.33 3.14 14.50
N LEU A 115 -19.23 2.12 13.64
CA LEU A 115 -18.84 2.24 12.25
C LEU A 115 -19.69 1.31 11.40
N GLU A 116 -20.46 1.88 10.47
CA GLU A 116 -21.20 1.14 9.47
C GLU A 116 -20.61 1.32 8.07
N THR A 117 -20.52 0.22 7.35
CA THR A 117 -20.08 0.19 5.95
C THR A 117 -21.07 -0.62 5.11
N CYS A 118 -20.86 -0.68 3.80
CA CYS A 118 -21.63 -1.57 2.93
C CYS A 118 -21.41 -3.06 3.23
N GLN A 119 -20.29 -3.44 3.88
CA GLN A 119 -19.91 -4.84 4.08
C GLN A 119 -20.07 -5.32 5.53
N ARG A 120 -20.11 -4.41 6.50
CA ARG A 120 -20.09 -4.77 7.93
C ARG A 120 -20.55 -3.65 8.83
N ARG A 121 -20.80 -4.01 10.09
CA ARG A 121 -20.97 -3.10 11.23
C ARG A 121 -19.93 -3.44 12.29
N VAL A 122 -19.33 -2.41 12.88
CA VAL A 122 -18.31 -2.54 13.92
C VAL A 122 -18.66 -1.60 15.07
N MET A 123 -18.56 -2.11 16.29
CA MET A 123 -18.75 -1.33 17.51
C MET A 123 -17.54 -1.53 18.42
N VAL A 124 -16.97 -0.43 18.91
CA VAL A 124 -15.75 -0.44 19.72
C VAL A 124 -16.02 0.15 21.10
N PHE A 125 -15.62 -0.57 22.14
CA PHE A 125 -15.73 -0.15 23.54
C PHE A 125 -14.33 -0.05 24.14
N PRO A 126 -13.78 1.16 24.30
CA PRO A 126 -12.41 1.35 24.77
C PRO A 126 -12.16 0.93 26.22
N GLY A 127 -13.20 1.00 27.06
CA GLY A 127 -13.16 0.67 28.49
C GLY A 127 -13.83 -0.67 28.84
N GLY A 128 -14.13 -1.48 27.84
CA GLY A 128 -14.74 -2.80 27.99
C GLY A 128 -16.24 -2.76 27.81
N HIS A 129 -16.83 -3.93 27.63
CA HIS A 129 -18.28 -4.11 27.51
C HIS A 129 -18.71 -5.34 28.31
N PRO A 130 -19.94 -5.43 28.85
CA PRO A 130 -20.45 -6.64 29.51
C PRO A 130 -20.28 -7.93 28.70
N TRP A 131 -20.29 -7.84 27.37
CA TRP A 131 -20.02 -8.96 26.47
C TRP A 131 -18.57 -9.46 26.49
N SER A 132 -17.62 -8.72 27.07
CA SER A 132 -16.29 -9.26 27.37
C SER A 132 -16.35 -10.53 28.24
N ARG A 133 -17.41 -10.69 29.03
CA ARG A 133 -17.61 -11.80 29.99
C ARG A 133 -18.77 -12.73 29.62
N ARG A 134 -19.39 -12.56 28.45
CA ARG A 134 -20.57 -13.32 28.01
C ARG A 134 -20.39 -13.77 26.56
N THR A 135 -21.06 -14.85 26.18
CA THR A 135 -21.11 -15.27 24.78
C THR A 135 -21.90 -14.24 23.97
N PRO A 136 -21.36 -13.71 22.86
CA PRO A 136 -22.12 -12.82 21.99
C PRO A 136 -23.28 -13.60 21.33
N PRO A 137 -24.35 -12.91 20.90
CA PRO A 137 -25.41 -13.52 20.10
C PRO A 137 -24.85 -14.20 18.83
N GLU A 138 -25.58 -15.20 18.33
CA GLU A 138 -25.21 -15.90 17.10
C GLU A 138 -25.08 -14.92 15.92
N GLY A 139 -24.00 -15.05 15.14
CA GLY A 139 -23.70 -14.15 14.02
C GLY A 139 -22.92 -12.88 14.38
N LEU A 140 -22.44 -12.73 15.63
CA LEU A 140 -21.49 -11.69 16.02
C LEU A 140 -20.12 -12.25 16.40
N ASP A 141 -19.08 -11.62 15.85
CA ASP A 141 -17.71 -11.84 16.26
C ASP A 141 -17.35 -10.88 17.42
N LEU A 142 -16.73 -11.43 18.46
CA LEU A 142 -16.21 -10.67 19.61
C LEU A 142 -14.69 -10.74 19.62
N HIS A 143 -14.04 -9.57 19.64
CA HIS A 143 -12.60 -9.43 19.80
C HIS A 143 -12.30 -8.63 21.07
N GLN A 144 -11.30 -9.05 21.84
CA GLN A 144 -10.94 -8.40 23.12
C GLN A 144 -9.43 -8.17 23.19
N GLY A 145 -9.00 -7.14 23.91
CA GLY A 145 -7.58 -6.93 24.16
C GLY A 145 -6.79 -6.68 22.89
N THR A 146 -5.65 -7.36 22.79
CA THR A 146 -4.78 -7.36 21.61
C THR A 146 -5.49 -7.84 20.35
N ASP A 147 -6.42 -8.79 20.46
CA ASP A 147 -7.21 -9.26 19.30
C ASP A 147 -8.17 -8.19 18.79
N ALA A 148 -8.71 -7.36 19.67
CA ALA A 148 -9.52 -6.21 19.27
C ALA A 148 -8.68 -5.19 18.47
N TYR A 149 -7.48 -4.88 18.95
CA TYR A 149 -6.58 -3.99 18.25
C TYR A 149 -6.12 -4.57 16.90
N ARG A 150 -5.75 -5.86 16.87
CA ARG A 150 -5.38 -6.61 15.66
C ARG A 150 -6.49 -6.56 14.62
N PHE A 151 -7.73 -6.86 15.01
CA PHE A 151 -8.88 -6.79 14.11
C PHE A 151 -9.07 -5.39 13.54
N LEU A 152 -9.04 -4.36 14.39
CA LEU A 152 -9.16 -2.97 13.94
C LEU A 152 -8.03 -2.58 12.99
N LEU A 153 -6.82 -3.09 13.18
CA LEU A 153 -5.67 -2.81 12.32
C LEU A 153 -5.80 -3.52 10.97
N LEU A 154 -6.25 -4.77 10.94
CA LEU A 154 -6.58 -5.50 9.72
C LEU A 154 -7.71 -4.81 8.94
N LEU A 155 -8.71 -4.29 9.64
CA LEU A 155 -9.78 -3.49 9.04
C LEU A 155 -9.25 -2.17 8.48
N ALA A 156 -8.48 -1.40 9.25
CA ALA A 156 -7.90 -0.12 8.84
C ALA A 156 -6.93 -0.24 7.66
N THR A 157 -6.23 -1.38 7.56
CA THR A 157 -5.36 -1.68 6.42
C THR A 157 -6.15 -2.17 5.19
N GLY A 158 -7.44 -2.46 5.34
CA GLY A 158 -8.32 -2.95 4.28
C GLY A 158 -8.10 -4.42 3.94
N LEU A 159 -7.43 -5.18 4.81
CA LEU A 159 -7.20 -6.61 4.62
C LEU A 159 -8.46 -7.45 4.86
N GLU A 160 -9.38 -6.94 5.66
CA GLU A 160 -10.68 -7.58 5.92
C GLU A 160 -11.75 -7.20 4.87
N SER A 161 -11.44 -6.36 3.87
CA SER A 161 -12.37 -5.94 2.82
C SER A 161 -12.49 -6.96 1.68
N ARG A 162 -13.66 -7.06 1.03
CA ARG A 162 -13.87 -7.87 -0.18
C ARG A 162 -12.85 -7.58 -1.29
N VAL A 163 -12.41 -6.32 -1.41
CA VAL A 163 -11.23 -5.93 -2.19
C VAL A 163 -10.08 -5.66 -1.22
N ALA A 164 -9.22 -6.66 -1.03
CA ALA A 164 -8.11 -6.57 -0.10
C ALA A 164 -7.16 -5.40 -0.45
N GLY A 165 -6.91 -4.52 0.52
CA GLY A 165 -6.05 -3.34 0.40
C GLY A 165 -6.74 -2.02 0.03
N GLU A 166 -8.07 -1.99 -0.06
CA GLU A 166 -8.86 -0.76 -0.29
C GLU A 166 -8.53 0.36 0.73
N THR A 167 -8.44 1.61 0.27
CA THR A 167 -8.08 2.78 1.11
C THR A 167 -9.28 3.47 1.77
N ASN A 168 -10.49 3.18 1.30
CA ASN A 168 -11.73 3.85 1.69
C ASN A 168 -12.07 3.64 3.18
N ILE A 169 -11.85 2.42 3.70
CA ILE A 169 -12.17 2.05 5.08
C ILE A 169 -11.38 2.87 6.11
N LEU A 170 -10.09 3.14 5.87
CA LEU A 170 -9.28 4.01 6.75
C LEU A 170 -9.82 5.44 6.79
N GLY A 171 -10.30 5.95 5.65
CA GLY A 171 -10.95 7.26 5.56
C GLY A 171 -12.25 7.29 6.37
N GLN A 172 -13.08 6.26 6.22
CA GLN A 172 -14.34 6.12 6.96
C GLN A 172 -14.11 6.02 8.48
N MET A 173 -13.14 5.22 8.92
CA MET A 173 -12.77 5.11 10.34
C MET A 173 -12.28 6.44 10.91
N LYS A 174 -11.46 7.19 10.17
CA LYS A 174 -11.01 8.52 10.59
C LYS A 174 -12.16 9.51 10.72
N SER A 175 -13.08 9.51 9.77
CA SER A 175 -14.26 10.38 9.83
C SER A 175 -15.15 10.01 11.03
N ALA A 176 -15.45 8.73 11.22
CA ALA A 176 -16.31 8.24 12.29
C ALA A 176 -15.72 8.48 13.70
N TRP A 177 -14.40 8.35 13.88
CA TRP A 177 -13.77 8.36 15.21
C TRP A 177 -12.84 9.55 15.45
N SER A 178 -12.85 10.57 14.57
CA SER A 178 -12.01 11.77 14.68
C SER A 178 -12.13 12.48 16.03
N HIS A 179 -13.35 12.57 16.57
CA HIS A 179 -13.63 13.21 17.85
C HIS A 179 -13.01 12.44 19.04
N HIS A 180 -12.90 11.11 18.94
CA HIS A 180 -12.33 10.25 19.98
C HIS A 180 -10.80 10.11 19.89
N ALA A 181 -10.23 10.32 18.70
CA ALA A 181 -8.80 10.18 18.45
C ALA A 181 -7.93 11.14 19.26
N ARG A 182 -8.46 12.31 19.66
CA ARG A 182 -7.72 13.31 20.45
C ARG A 182 -7.49 12.88 21.91
N GLY A 183 -8.38 12.07 22.49
CA GLY A 183 -8.27 11.57 23.86
C GLY A 183 -7.75 10.14 23.97
N THR A 184 -7.69 9.40 22.85
CA THR A 184 -7.41 7.96 22.86
C THR A 184 -6.10 7.64 22.17
N ARG A 185 -5.05 7.38 22.98
CA ARG A 185 -3.68 7.14 22.49
C ARG A 185 -3.58 5.93 21.55
N TRP A 186 -4.24 4.82 21.88
CA TRP A 186 -4.19 3.61 21.05
C TRP A 186 -4.84 3.83 19.67
N LEU A 187 -5.86 4.68 19.57
CA LEU A 187 -6.52 5.01 18.30
C LEU A 187 -5.60 5.82 17.38
N GLN A 188 -4.74 6.69 17.95
CA GLN A 188 -3.71 7.38 17.18
C GLN A 188 -2.67 6.41 16.62
N TRP A 189 -2.24 5.44 17.44
CA TRP A 189 -1.35 4.38 16.99
C TRP A 189 -1.97 3.55 15.88
N LEU A 190 -3.24 3.16 16.02
CA LEU A 190 -3.97 2.41 15.00
C LEU A 190 -3.88 3.09 13.62
N PHE A 191 -4.13 4.41 13.56
CA PHE A 191 -4.07 5.15 12.30
C PHE A 191 -2.65 5.32 11.76
N ALA A 192 -1.65 5.43 12.63
CA ALA A 192 -0.25 5.52 12.24
C ALA A 192 0.26 4.17 11.70
N ASP A 193 0.00 3.09 12.44
CA ASP A 193 0.40 1.72 12.12
C ASP A 193 -0.29 1.26 10.81
N ALA A 194 -1.59 1.55 10.63
CA ALA A 194 -2.30 1.27 9.38
C ALA A 194 -1.68 2.00 8.18
N LYS A 195 -1.26 3.26 8.33
CA LYS A 195 -0.60 4.02 7.26
C LYS A 195 0.76 3.42 6.91
N GLU A 196 1.55 3.06 7.91
CA GLU A 196 2.89 2.46 7.74
C GLU A 196 2.80 1.10 7.04
N ILE A 197 1.94 0.20 7.55
CA ILE A 197 1.75 -1.15 6.99
C ILE A 197 1.23 -1.06 5.56
N ARG A 198 0.25 -0.19 5.29
CA ARG A 198 -0.23 0.03 3.91
C ARG A 198 0.87 0.51 2.98
N SER A 199 1.69 1.46 3.42
CA SER A 199 2.80 1.99 2.61
C SER A 199 3.87 0.94 2.31
N ARG A 200 4.14 0.04 3.25
CA ARG A 200 5.19 -0.97 3.11
C ARG A 200 4.74 -2.21 2.34
N PHE A 201 3.50 -2.64 2.52
CA PHE A 201 3.04 -3.94 2.03
C PHE A 201 1.92 -3.87 0.99
N LEU A 202 1.08 -2.81 1.01
CA LEU A 202 -0.17 -2.77 0.24
C LEU A 202 -0.18 -1.73 -0.90
N SER A 203 0.79 -0.82 -0.97
CA SER A 203 0.89 0.20 -2.04
C SER A 203 0.98 -0.34 -3.46
N GLN A 204 1.30 -1.63 -3.61
CA GLN A 204 1.48 -2.31 -4.90
C GLN A 204 0.35 -3.33 -5.19
N ILE A 205 -0.68 -3.41 -4.34
CA ILE A 205 -1.76 -4.40 -4.41
C ILE A 205 -3.03 -3.85 -5.08
N GLY A 206 -3.14 -2.54 -5.31
CA GLY A 206 -4.15 -2.00 -6.25
C GLY A 206 -3.89 -2.61 -7.63
N GLY A 207 -4.91 -3.21 -8.25
CA GLY A 207 -4.79 -3.94 -9.52
C GLY A 207 -3.89 -3.23 -10.53
N ALA A 208 -2.98 -3.98 -11.17
CA ALA A 208 -2.04 -3.38 -12.10
C ALA A 208 -2.82 -2.83 -13.31
N SER A 209 -2.81 -1.50 -13.50
CA SER A 209 -3.33 -0.90 -14.72
C SER A 209 -2.58 -1.42 -15.94
N TYR A 210 -3.20 -1.36 -17.13
CA TYR A 210 -2.54 -1.76 -18.39
C TYR A 210 -1.20 -1.05 -18.56
N GLY A 211 -1.14 0.25 -18.23
CA GLY A 211 0.10 1.02 -18.29
C GLY A 211 1.22 0.50 -17.40
N ARG A 212 0.90 0.05 -16.18
CA ARG A 212 1.90 -0.56 -15.28
C ARG A 212 2.38 -1.91 -15.80
N LEU A 213 1.48 -2.75 -16.29
CA LEU A 213 1.84 -4.06 -16.85
C LEU A 213 2.73 -3.91 -18.09
N VAL A 214 2.38 -3.00 -19.00
CA VAL A 214 3.21 -2.65 -20.17
C VAL A 214 4.60 -2.16 -19.73
N GLN A 215 4.67 -1.23 -18.78
CA GLN A 215 5.94 -0.74 -18.26
C GLN A 215 6.80 -1.89 -17.70
N GLN A 216 6.20 -2.84 -16.99
CA GLN A 216 6.91 -3.98 -16.41
C GLN A 216 7.35 -5.00 -17.49
N LEU A 217 6.51 -5.27 -18.49
CA LEU A 217 6.89 -6.10 -19.64
C LEU A 217 8.08 -5.50 -20.40
N LEU A 218 8.04 -4.21 -20.72
CA LEU A 218 9.15 -3.52 -21.39
C LEU A 218 10.47 -3.66 -20.60
N ARG A 219 10.42 -3.50 -19.28
CA ARG A 219 11.60 -3.70 -18.41
C ARG A 219 12.10 -5.14 -18.41
N ARG A 220 11.20 -6.14 -18.41
CA ARG A 220 11.56 -7.57 -18.49
C ARG A 220 12.22 -7.93 -19.82
N GLN A 221 11.81 -7.27 -20.90
CA GLN A 221 12.44 -7.40 -22.23
C GLN A 221 13.76 -6.62 -22.35
N GLY A 222 14.27 -6.03 -21.25
CA GLY A 222 15.55 -5.33 -21.26
C GLY A 222 15.52 -3.92 -21.86
N VAL A 223 14.32 -3.33 -22.05
CA VAL A 223 14.19 -1.97 -22.60
C VAL A 223 14.72 -0.94 -21.58
N GLY A 224 15.98 -0.56 -21.76
CA GLY A 224 16.69 0.37 -20.86
C GLY A 224 16.15 1.79 -20.92
N PRO A 225 16.44 2.64 -19.90
CA PRO A 225 15.87 4.00 -19.80
C PRO A 225 16.24 4.92 -20.96
N GLY A 226 17.35 4.67 -21.68
CA GLY A 226 17.75 5.43 -22.88
C GLY A 226 16.98 5.08 -24.15
N ALA A 227 16.17 4.02 -24.12
CA ALA A 227 15.45 3.52 -25.28
C ALA A 227 14.32 4.47 -25.73
N THR A 228 14.00 4.37 -27.02
CA THR A 228 12.88 5.04 -27.67
C THR A 228 11.67 4.12 -27.71
N VAL A 229 10.58 4.54 -27.07
CA VAL A 229 9.32 3.81 -27.03
C VAL A 229 8.30 4.54 -27.89
N LEU A 230 7.75 3.85 -28.89
CA LEU A 230 6.69 4.37 -29.76
C LEU A 230 5.32 3.87 -29.28
N LEU A 231 4.46 4.77 -28.83
CA LEU A 231 3.06 4.47 -28.54
C LEU A 231 2.21 4.82 -29.78
N VAL A 232 1.46 3.85 -30.29
CA VAL A 232 0.65 4.01 -31.50
C VAL A 232 -0.83 4.04 -31.15
N GLY A 233 -1.53 5.05 -31.64
CA GLY A 233 -2.92 5.32 -31.30
C GLY A 233 -3.05 6.42 -30.26
N ALA A 234 -4.21 7.08 -30.27
CA ALA A 234 -4.55 8.14 -29.33
C ALA A 234 -5.96 7.94 -28.72
N GLY A 235 -6.36 6.68 -28.55
CA GLY A 235 -7.60 6.30 -27.86
C GLY A 235 -7.47 6.34 -26.33
N ALA A 236 -8.55 5.95 -25.64
CA ALA A 236 -8.59 5.92 -24.17
C ALA A 236 -7.47 5.05 -23.57
N LEU A 237 -7.23 3.87 -24.15
CA LEU A 237 -6.16 2.96 -23.71
C LEU A 237 -4.76 3.57 -23.88
N ALA A 238 -4.50 4.23 -25.01
CA ALA A 238 -3.23 4.93 -25.21
C ALA A 238 -3.03 6.05 -24.17
N ALA A 239 -4.08 6.82 -23.87
CA ALA A 239 -4.03 7.86 -22.85
C ALA A 239 -3.79 7.32 -21.43
N GLU A 240 -4.30 6.11 -21.11
CA GLU A 240 -4.05 5.43 -19.84
C GLU A 240 -2.61 4.91 -19.73
N VAL A 241 -2.05 4.37 -20.81
CA VAL A 241 -0.72 3.76 -20.84
C VAL A 241 0.40 4.82 -20.89
N ALA A 242 0.20 5.91 -21.64
CA ALA A 242 1.26 6.90 -21.90
C ALA A 242 1.97 7.48 -20.66
N PRO A 243 1.28 7.80 -19.54
CA PRO A 243 1.93 8.27 -18.31
C PRO A 243 2.99 7.31 -17.74
N TRP A 244 2.83 6.01 -17.95
CA TRP A 244 3.73 4.97 -17.45
C TRP A 244 5.00 4.81 -18.29
N LEU A 245 4.99 5.34 -19.51
CA LEU A 245 6.12 5.26 -20.45
C LEU A 245 7.08 6.46 -20.35
N ARG A 246 6.82 7.40 -19.43
CA ARG A 246 7.57 8.66 -19.24
C ARG A 246 9.02 8.49 -18.75
N GLY A 247 9.43 7.26 -18.43
CA GLY A 247 10.82 6.90 -18.11
C GLY A 247 11.72 6.72 -19.35
N TRP A 248 11.13 6.61 -20.54
CA TRP A 248 11.80 6.44 -21.83
C TRP A 248 11.63 7.65 -22.74
N ASN A 249 12.34 7.68 -23.87
CA ASN A 249 12.11 8.68 -24.91
C ASN A 249 10.80 8.33 -25.64
N LEU A 250 9.70 8.96 -25.23
CA LEU A 250 8.35 8.59 -25.69
C LEU A 250 7.98 9.32 -26.98
N LYS A 251 7.66 8.54 -28.01
CA LYS A 251 7.07 9.03 -29.27
C LYS A 251 5.61 8.61 -29.37
N LEU A 252 4.73 9.53 -29.76
CA LEU A 252 3.31 9.26 -29.99
C LEU A 252 3.01 9.34 -31.48
N SER A 253 2.45 8.28 -32.06
CA SER A 253 1.98 8.28 -33.44
C SER A 253 0.49 7.98 -33.51
N ASN A 254 -0.26 8.73 -34.32
CA ASN A 254 -1.68 8.48 -34.55
C ASN A 254 -2.08 9.01 -35.92
N ARG A 255 -3.07 8.36 -36.56
CA ARG A 255 -3.60 8.79 -37.87
C ARG A 255 -4.04 10.24 -37.89
N THR A 256 -4.57 10.73 -36.77
CA THR A 256 -4.94 12.15 -36.58
C THR A 256 -3.96 12.79 -35.58
N PRO A 257 -3.01 13.63 -36.03
CA PRO A 257 -1.97 14.20 -35.18
C PRO A 257 -2.51 14.98 -33.97
N GLY A 258 -3.62 15.70 -34.14
CA GLY A 258 -4.22 16.50 -33.06
C GLY A 258 -4.53 15.68 -31.79
N ARG A 259 -5.02 14.44 -31.94
CA ARG A 259 -5.30 13.58 -30.77
C ARG A 259 -4.03 13.15 -30.03
N ALA A 260 -2.93 12.93 -30.75
CA ALA A 260 -1.64 12.63 -30.13
C ALA A 260 -1.05 13.87 -29.45
N GLN A 261 -1.26 15.06 -30.02
CA GLN A 261 -0.89 16.34 -29.41
C GLN A 261 -1.65 16.58 -28.10
N ASP A 262 -2.93 16.24 -28.02
CA ASP A 262 -3.72 16.36 -26.79
C ASP A 262 -3.14 15.50 -25.64
N ILE A 263 -2.77 14.25 -25.94
CA ILE A 263 -2.12 13.36 -24.96
C ILE A 263 -0.76 13.94 -24.56
N ALA A 264 0.07 14.35 -25.52
CA ALA A 264 1.37 14.95 -25.23
C ALA A 264 1.24 16.23 -24.37
N GLY A 265 0.25 17.07 -24.66
CA GLY A 265 -0.04 18.28 -23.89
C GLY A 265 -0.34 17.99 -22.43
N LYS A 266 -1.17 16.98 -22.14
CA LYS A 266 -1.45 16.54 -20.77
C LYS A 266 -0.21 16.00 -20.06
N LEU A 267 0.62 15.23 -20.77
CA LEU A 267 1.84 14.64 -20.19
C LEU A 267 2.92 15.66 -19.85
N ARG A 268 2.96 16.80 -20.54
CA ARG A 268 3.90 17.90 -20.25
C ARG A 268 3.66 18.57 -18.89
N LEU A 269 2.47 18.40 -18.32
CA LEU A 269 2.12 18.91 -16.98
C LEU A 269 2.72 18.05 -15.85
N HIS A 270 3.31 16.90 -16.18
CA HIS A 270 3.84 15.94 -15.22
C HIS A 270 5.34 15.67 -15.43
N PRO A 271 6.10 15.39 -14.36
CA PRO A 271 7.53 15.09 -14.47
C PRO A 271 7.79 13.87 -15.37
N GLY A 272 8.85 13.93 -16.18
CA GLY A 272 9.28 12.84 -17.07
C GLY A 272 10.11 13.31 -18.24
N LYS A 273 10.64 12.37 -19.03
CA LYS A 273 11.41 12.67 -20.26
C LYS A 273 10.55 13.37 -21.32
N PRO A 274 11.09 14.04 -22.34
CA PRO A 274 10.26 14.68 -23.38
C PRO A 274 9.31 13.70 -24.10
N VAL A 275 8.12 14.18 -24.50
CA VAL A 275 7.25 13.48 -25.48
C VAL A 275 7.35 14.18 -26.83
N GLU A 276 7.57 13.40 -27.87
CA GLU A 276 7.52 13.82 -29.27
C GLU A 276 6.25 13.26 -29.92
N VAL A 277 5.55 14.07 -30.71
CA VAL A 277 4.45 13.60 -31.56
C VAL A 277 5.00 13.40 -32.97
N VAL A 278 4.86 12.19 -33.50
CA VAL A 278 5.36 11.80 -34.82
C VAL A 278 4.39 12.30 -35.90
N PRO A 279 4.86 13.10 -36.87
CA PRO A 279 4.10 13.45 -38.07
C PRO A 279 3.70 12.23 -38.88
N GLY A 280 2.58 12.30 -39.62
CA GLY A 280 2.03 11.15 -40.35
C GLY A 280 2.97 10.59 -41.43
N ASP A 281 3.66 11.47 -42.13
CA ASP A 281 4.68 11.16 -43.15
C ASP A 281 5.97 10.56 -42.55
N ALA A 282 6.25 10.82 -41.28
CA ALA A 282 7.39 10.26 -40.54
C ALA A 282 7.06 8.95 -39.79
N ALA A 283 5.86 8.39 -39.96
CA ALA A 283 5.43 7.20 -39.23
C ALA A 283 6.36 6.02 -39.47
N GLU A 284 6.61 5.64 -40.73
CA GLU A 284 7.48 4.51 -41.08
C GLU A 284 8.88 4.63 -40.45
N ALA A 285 9.49 5.81 -40.54
CA ALA A 285 10.80 6.06 -39.94
C ALA A 285 10.78 5.90 -38.40
N ALA A 286 9.69 6.29 -37.75
CA ALA A 286 9.52 6.08 -36.30
C ALA A 286 9.36 4.60 -35.96
N TRP A 287 8.59 3.83 -36.73
CA TRP A 287 8.48 2.37 -36.56
C TRP A 287 9.83 1.66 -36.71
N LYS A 288 10.61 2.01 -37.75
CA LYS A 288 11.93 1.43 -38.03
C LYS A 288 13.01 1.78 -37.01
N SER A 289 12.86 2.91 -36.30
CA SER A 289 13.87 3.40 -35.36
C SER A 289 13.59 3.09 -33.90
N ALA A 290 12.32 2.82 -33.52
CA ALA A 290 11.93 2.54 -32.15
C ALA A 290 12.60 1.27 -31.58
N ASP A 291 12.92 1.29 -30.29
CA ASP A 291 13.44 0.12 -29.55
C ASP A 291 12.31 -0.76 -29.04
N ALA A 292 11.18 -0.13 -28.70
CA ALA A 292 9.95 -0.83 -28.40
C ALA A 292 8.74 -0.08 -28.94
N ILE A 293 7.69 -0.82 -29.29
CA ILE A 293 6.45 -0.29 -29.84
C ILE A 293 5.28 -0.83 -29.04
N VAL A 294 4.33 0.04 -28.69
CA VAL A 294 3.10 -0.30 -27.99
C VAL A 294 1.91 0.13 -28.85
N PRO A 295 1.39 -0.74 -29.72
CA PRO A 295 0.18 -0.45 -30.46
C PRO A 295 -1.08 -0.53 -29.59
N CYS A 296 -1.83 0.57 -29.55
CA CYS A 296 -3.15 0.71 -28.94
C CYS A 296 -4.23 0.95 -30.00
N ILE A 297 -4.14 0.20 -31.10
CA ILE A 297 -5.04 0.25 -32.27
C ILE A 297 -5.53 -1.16 -32.56
N PRO A 298 -6.75 -1.36 -33.12
CA PRO A 298 -7.23 -2.69 -33.51
C PRO A 298 -6.29 -3.37 -34.52
N PHE A 299 -6.29 -4.70 -34.52
CA PHE A 299 -5.66 -5.47 -35.60
C PHE A 299 -6.33 -5.14 -36.95
N ASP A 300 -5.51 -5.07 -37.99
CA ASP A 300 -5.92 -4.75 -39.35
C ASP A 300 -4.96 -5.48 -40.30
N ASP A 301 -5.35 -6.65 -40.81
CA ASP A 301 -4.49 -7.51 -41.64
C ASP A 301 -3.85 -6.78 -42.83
N GLY A 302 -4.56 -5.79 -43.41
CA GLY A 302 -4.07 -5.02 -44.55
C GLY A 302 -2.89 -4.12 -44.18
N GLN A 303 -2.98 -3.42 -43.04
CA GLN A 303 -1.93 -2.51 -42.57
C GLN A 303 -0.87 -3.22 -41.72
N ASP A 304 -1.22 -4.30 -41.02
CA ASP A 304 -0.34 -5.00 -40.10
C ASP A 304 0.77 -5.73 -40.84
N GLY A 305 0.50 -6.26 -42.04
CA GLY A 305 1.54 -6.84 -42.90
C GLY A 305 2.59 -5.81 -43.34
N GLU A 306 2.21 -4.54 -43.52
CA GLU A 306 3.15 -3.45 -43.81
C GLU A 306 3.95 -3.05 -42.56
N ARG A 307 3.29 -2.88 -41.42
CA ARG A 307 3.95 -2.56 -40.13
C ARG A 307 4.96 -3.63 -39.72
N CYS A 308 4.60 -4.91 -39.88
CA CYS A 308 5.51 -6.02 -39.60
C CYS A 308 6.71 -6.05 -40.57
N ARG A 309 6.52 -5.66 -41.84
CA ARG A 309 7.63 -5.49 -42.79
C ARG A 309 8.55 -4.35 -42.37
N TRP A 310 8.03 -3.19 -41.97
CA TRP A 310 8.86 -2.10 -41.45
C TRP A 310 9.71 -2.51 -40.25
N LEU A 311 9.17 -3.36 -39.37
CA LEU A 311 9.92 -3.88 -38.23
C LEU A 311 11.04 -4.85 -38.64
N ARG A 312 10.81 -5.68 -39.66
CA ARG A 312 11.84 -6.58 -40.23
C ARG A 312 12.92 -5.80 -40.98
N ASP A 313 12.54 -4.75 -41.70
CA ASP A 313 13.43 -3.85 -42.45
C ASP A 313 14.15 -2.82 -41.55
N GLY A 314 14.08 -3.01 -40.22
CA GLY A 314 14.75 -2.18 -39.24
C GLY A 314 16.28 -2.18 -39.36
N ARG A 315 16.96 -1.41 -38.50
CA ARG A 315 18.41 -1.21 -38.62
C ARG A 315 19.21 -2.52 -38.51
N PRO A 316 20.18 -2.76 -39.42
CA PRO A 316 21.08 -3.91 -39.32
C PRO A 316 21.84 -3.93 -37.99
N GLY A 317 21.91 -5.10 -37.34
CA GLY A 317 22.68 -5.30 -36.10
C GLY A 317 22.00 -4.87 -34.80
N LYS A 318 20.76 -4.38 -34.84
CA LYS A 318 19.95 -4.08 -33.65
C LYS A 318 19.27 -5.36 -33.12
N PRO A 319 19.13 -5.55 -31.79
CA PRO A 319 18.24 -6.58 -31.26
C PRO A 319 16.80 -6.39 -31.74
N ALA A 320 16.04 -7.49 -31.78
CA ALA A 320 14.65 -7.47 -32.23
C ALA A 320 13.82 -6.43 -31.44
N THR A 321 13.07 -5.60 -32.16
CA THR A 321 12.18 -4.60 -31.55
C THR A 321 11.12 -5.30 -30.70
N THR A 322 10.98 -4.88 -29.45
CA THR A 322 9.91 -5.38 -28.58
C THR A 322 8.58 -4.75 -29.00
N VAL A 323 7.57 -5.56 -29.29
CA VAL A 323 6.23 -5.09 -29.64
C VAL A 323 5.24 -5.60 -28.59
N ILE A 324 4.50 -4.71 -27.94
CA ILE A 324 3.43 -5.06 -27.00
C ILE A 324 2.11 -4.56 -27.57
N HIS A 325 1.39 -5.41 -28.29
CA HIS A 325 0.15 -5.04 -28.97
C HIS A 325 -1.08 -5.23 -28.07
N LEU A 326 -1.75 -4.12 -27.74
CA LEU A 326 -2.83 -4.11 -26.73
C LEU A 326 -4.24 -4.28 -27.31
N ALA A 327 -4.35 -4.80 -28.53
CA ALA A 327 -5.62 -4.89 -29.26
C ALA A 327 -6.40 -6.17 -29.02
N GLY A 328 -5.69 -7.26 -28.73
CA GLY A 328 -6.30 -8.59 -28.69
C GLY A 328 -5.32 -9.68 -28.33
N ALA A 329 -5.87 -10.90 -28.23
CA ALA A 329 -5.16 -12.13 -27.93
C ALA A 329 -4.29 -12.60 -29.10
N ARG A 330 -3.30 -13.44 -28.82
CA ARG A 330 -2.31 -13.96 -29.78
C ARG A 330 -2.97 -14.65 -30.97
N ARG A 331 -4.07 -15.38 -30.74
CA ARG A 331 -4.83 -16.09 -31.77
C ARG A 331 -5.38 -15.19 -32.89
N ALA A 332 -5.57 -13.91 -32.61
CA ALA A 332 -6.10 -12.92 -33.56
C ALA A 332 -5.00 -12.03 -34.17
N ALA A 333 -3.73 -12.29 -33.85
CA ALA A 333 -2.64 -11.37 -34.15
C ALA A 333 -1.97 -11.61 -35.52
N GLY A 334 -2.40 -12.61 -36.30
CA GLY A 334 -1.94 -12.81 -37.68
C GLY A 334 -0.41 -12.66 -37.87
N ALA A 335 -0.01 -11.76 -38.77
CA ALA A 335 1.39 -11.50 -39.12
C ALA A 335 2.29 -11.06 -37.95
N TRP A 336 1.72 -10.51 -36.86
CA TRP A 336 2.48 -10.13 -35.69
C TRP A 336 3.14 -11.33 -35.00
N THR A 337 2.52 -12.52 -35.09
CA THR A 337 3.01 -13.74 -34.43
C THR A 337 4.35 -14.24 -34.97
N GLU A 338 4.75 -13.79 -36.15
CA GLU A 338 6.03 -14.14 -36.78
C GLU A 338 7.22 -13.30 -36.22
N LEU A 339 6.93 -12.23 -35.48
CA LEU A 339 7.97 -11.35 -34.94
C LEU A 339 8.52 -11.90 -33.63
N ALA A 340 9.84 -12.09 -33.55
CA ALA A 340 10.52 -12.63 -32.37
C ALA A 340 10.29 -11.81 -31.08
N GLY A 341 10.07 -10.50 -31.20
CA GLY A 341 9.82 -9.60 -30.07
C GLY A 341 8.34 -9.35 -29.76
N PHE A 342 7.42 -10.14 -30.31
CA PHE A 342 5.98 -9.90 -30.20
C PHE A 342 5.37 -10.41 -28.89
N LEU A 343 4.73 -9.50 -28.19
CA LEU A 343 3.90 -9.68 -27.01
C LEU A 343 2.53 -9.05 -27.25
N CYS A 344 1.51 -9.57 -26.58
CA CYS A 344 0.12 -9.16 -26.72
C CYS A 344 -0.61 -9.13 -25.37
N LEU A 345 -1.95 -9.08 -25.40
CA LEU A 345 -2.75 -9.10 -24.18
C LEU A 345 -2.59 -10.39 -23.37
N ASP A 346 -2.35 -11.54 -24.01
CA ASP A 346 -2.18 -12.81 -23.30
C ASP A 346 -0.94 -12.75 -22.38
N ASP A 347 0.20 -12.24 -22.88
CA ASP A 347 1.42 -12.04 -22.09
C ASP A 347 1.23 -11.04 -20.93
N LEU A 348 0.36 -10.05 -21.15
CA LEU A 348 0.00 -9.05 -20.15
C LEU A 348 -0.83 -9.68 -19.02
N PHE A 349 -1.76 -10.57 -19.37
CA PHE A 349 -2.57 -11.30 -18.40
C PHE A 349 -1.76 -12.36 -17.67
N GLU A 350 -0.89 -13.10 -18.35
CA GLU A 350 0.07 -14.01 -17.70
C GLU A 350 0.99 -13.25 -16.73
N LEU A 351 1.45 -12.06 -17.14
CA LEU A 351 2.20 -11.18 -16.24
C LEU A 351 1.35 -10.79 -15.02
N HIS A 352 0.10 -10.41 -15.23
CA HIS A 352 -0.82 -10.05 -14.16
C HIS A 352 -1.05 -11.20 -13.18
N GLU A 353 -1.31 -12.41 -13.68
CA GLU A 353 -1.48 -13.61 -12.88
C GLU A 353 -0.20 -13.97 -12.10
N SER A 354 0.97 -13.81 -12.71
CA SER A 354 2.25 -14.00 -12.02
C SER A 354 2.45 -12.98 -10.88
N LEU A 355 1.86 -11.79 -11.00
CA LEU A 355 1.85 -10.77 -9.94
C LEU A 355 0.79 -11.08 -8.88
N ASP A 356 -0.28 -11.81 -9.21
CA ASP A 356 -1.30 -12.24 -8.25
C ASP A 356 -0.80 -13.36 -7.31
N GLY A 357 0.11 -14.23 -7.76
CA GLY A 357 0.85 -15.12 -6.84
C GLY A 357 1.67 -14.33 -5.80
N ILE A 358 2.28 -13.21 -6.22
CA ILE A 358 2.97 -12.27 -5.33
C ILE A 358 1.97 -11.52 -4.43
N ARG A 359 0.75 -11.25 -4.91
CA ARG A 359 -0.34 -10.63 -4.14
C ARG A 359 -0.69 -11.48 -2.93
N VAL A 360 -0.88 -12.79 -3.09
CA VAL A 360 -1.16 -13.71 -1.98
C VAL A 360 -0.07 -13.63 -0.91
N HIS A 361 1.21 -13.71 -1.31
CA HIS A 361 2.33 -13.61 -0.38
C HIS A 361 2.42 -12.24 0.31
N ARG A 362 2.15 -11.15 -0.41
CA ARG A 362 2.15 -9.80 0.16
C ARG A 362 0.98 -9.56 1.11
N LEU A 363 -0.20 -10.08 0.81
CA LEU A 363 -1.35 -10.04 1.72
C LEU A 363 -1.05 -10.84 2.99
N ALA A 364 -0.48 -12.04 2.87
CA ALA A 364 -0.05 -12.84 4.03
C ALA A 364 1.01 -12.12 4.87
N ARG A 365 1.99 -11.46 4.24
CA ARG A 365 3.00 -10.66 4.93
C ARG A 365 2.41 -9.41 5.60
N ALA A 366 1.43 -8.75 4.97
CA ALA A 366 0.74 -7.63 5.57
C ALA A 366 -0.10 -8.05 6.78
N ARG A 367 -0.75 -9.22 6.73
CA ARG A 367 -1.45 -9.84 7.86
C ARG A 367 -0.50 -10.07 9.04
N ARG A 368 0.62 -10.77 8.80
CA ARG A 368 1.65 -10.99 9.81
C ARG A 368 2.18 -9.70 10.41
N ALA A 369 2.41 -8.67 9.58
CA ALA A 369 2.84 -7.37 10.07
C ALA A 369 1.79 -6.67 10.97
N CYS A 370 0.50 -6.90 10.74
CA CYS A 370 -0.55 -6.43 11.66
C CYS A 370 -0.54 -7.21 12.96
N ASP A 371 -0.35 -8.53 12.89
CA ASP A 371 -0.29 -9.40 14.07
C ASP A 371 0.89 -9.03 14.97
N GLU A 372 2.10 -8.97 14.41
CA GLU A 372 3.33 -8.57 15.09
C GLU A 372 3.20 -7.17 15.69
N ARG A 373 2.62 -6.21 14.94
CA ARG A 373 2.44 -4.84 15.43
C ARG A 373 1.47 -4.77 16.60
N ALA A 374 0.40 -5.55 16.58
CA ALA A 374 -0.56 -5.61 17.69
C ALA A 374 0.11 -6.16 18.96
N ASP A 375 0.88 -7.24 18.83
CA ASP A 375 1.61 -7.85 19.94
C ASP A 375 2.67 -6.90 20.51
N HIS A 376 3.45 -6.23 19.66
CA HIS A 376 4.42 -5.22 20.10
C HIS A 376 3.79 -4.06 20.87
N ARG A 377 2.59 -3.63 20.47
CA ARG A 377 1.87 -2.56 21.17
C ARG A 377 1.34 -3.02 22.53
N ASP A 378 0.92 -4.27 22.64
CA ASP A 378 0.43 -4.85 23.90
C ASP A 378 1.54 -5.01 24.95
N LEU A 379 2.75 -5.39 24.51
CA LEU A 379 3.93 -5.53 25.37
C LEU A 379 4.44 -4.20 25.98
N GLY A 380 3.96 -3.05 25.51
CA GLY A 380 4.20 -1.75 26.14
C GLY A 380 4.69 -0.67 25.17
N ALA A 381 4.19 0.55 25.37
CA ALA A 381 4.45 1.75 24.56
C ALA A 381 5.92 2.26 24.56
N ALA A 382 6.85 1.52 25.15
CA ALA A 382 8.26 1.90 25.30
C ALA A 382 9.19 1.30 24.22
N LEU A 383 8.67 0.62 23.19
CA LEU A 383 9.48 0.08 22.10
C LEU A 383 9.63 1.05 20.92
N SER A 384 9.91 2.33 21.20
CA SER A 384 10.67 3.14 20.22
C SER A 384 12.18 2.92 20.35
N LEU A 385 12.62 1.98 21.20
CA LEU A 385 14.01 1.55 21.35
C LEU A 385 14.17 0.19 20.69
N ALA A 386 15.22 0.08 19.88
CA ALA A 386 15.54 -1.09 19.09
C ALA A 386 15.74 -2.35 19.97
N HIS A 387 15.04 -3.43 19.58
CA HIS A 387 15.29 -4.85 19.84
C HIS A 387 16.17 -5.20 21.06
N GLY A 388 15.53 -5.49 22.19
CA GLY A 388 16.16 -6.10 23.37
C GLY A 388 15.98 -7.62 23.39
N TRP A 389 16.89 -8.34 24.05
CA TRP A 389 16.88 -9.81 24.16
C TRP A 389 15.64 -10.39 24.87
N GLU A 390 14.85 -9.55 25.54
CA GLU A 390 13.61 -9.93 26.24
C GLU A 390 12.48 -10.36 25.27
N ASP A 391 12.51 -9.88 24.02
CA ASP A 391 11.52 -10.18 22.98
C ASP A 391 11.54 -11.64 22.48
N LEU A 392 12.65 -12.37 22.69
CA LEU A 392 12.83 -13.75 22.22
C LEU A 392 11.84 -14.75 22.89
N SER A 393 11.36 -14.43 24.08
CA SER A 393 10.43 -15.29 24.82
C SER A 393 9.03 -15.35 24.16
N ALA A 394 8.62 -14.26 23.49
CA ALA A 394 7.33 -14.17 22.78
C ALA A 394 7.33 -14.97 21.47
N PHE A 395 8.44 -14.99 20.73
CA PHE A 395 8.58 -15.77 19.50
C PHE A 395 8.60 -17.28 19.74
N SER A 396 9.08 -17.75 20.90
CA SER A 396 9.07 -19.20 21.22
C SER A 396 7.66 -19.80 21.38
N ARG A 397 6.65 -18.96 21.67
CA ARG A 397 5.25 -19.43 21.81
C ARG A 397 4.52 -19.58 20.48
N ALA A 398 4.95 -18.86 19.43
CA ALA A 398 4.36 -18.98 18.11
C ALA A 398 4.77 -20.31 17.43
N ASP A 399 6.03 -20.71 17.59
CA ASP A 399 6.55 -21.95 17.00
C ASP A 399 6.05 -23.23 17.71
N ALA A 400 5.64 -23.15 18.98
CA ALA A 400 5.20 -24.31 19.75
C ALA A 400 3.81 -24.85 19.34
N ARG A 401 3.02 -24.11 18.54
CA ARG A 401 1.72 -24.58 18.04
C ARG A 401 1.80 -25.26 16.66
N GLU A 402 2.91 -25.16 15.94
CA GLU A 402 3.10 -25.81 14.63
C GLU A 402 3.99 -27.07 14.67
N LEU A 403 4.48 -27.49 15.84
CA LEU A 403 5.35 -28.65 16.02
C LEU A 403 4.81 -29.65 17.07
N ALA A 404 3.51 -29.94 17.04
CA ALA A 404 2.99 -31.14 17.69
C ALA A 404 2.96 -32.29 16.65
N PRO A 405 3.78 -33.34 16.79
CA PRO A 405 3.63 -34.55 15.99
C PRO A 405 2.51 -35.45 16.54
N ALA A 406 1.86 -36.11 15.58
CA ALA A 406 0.77 -37.09 15.61
C ALA A 406 -0.67 -36.53 15.69
#